data_AF-A0A9Q5VCQ9-F1
#
_entry.id   AF-A0A9Q5VCQ9-F1
#
_cell.length_a   1.000
_cell.length_b   1.000
_cell.length_c   1.000
_cell.angle_alpha   90.00
_cell.angle_beta   90.00
_cell.angle_gamma   90.00
#
_symmetry.space_group_name_H-M   'P 1'
#
loop_
_entity.id
_entity.type
_entity.pdbx_description
1 polymer ?
#
loop_
_entity_poly.entity_id
_entity_poly.type
_entity_poly.pdbx_seq_one_letter_code
_entity_poly.pdbx_strand_id
1 'polypeptide(L)'
;MKIYKGTEHAALTRCYGFDNRLYLTVSIMVPFEISHRQLLHEKIIWKDCLEQLRDFEHLDPYGIAKKNTDILVQGAAYAQESTEQTTVKLHFESIEKTLLVSGDRYWQESTIGSQASEAQKFQRLEVNYRNAFGGEKFSLNPLGKGVAPQKELWHLPNIEYLHDRQLQPSQSVSPASFGPIGALWQPRLDYAGTYNQEWLELHWPYFPADINWQYFNIAPVDQQLPFMLIGNEHFYLQNMNAKYPRLEGQLPGMRVRCFVESLENKDKTYAETPMQLDTCWLFPDLLTGVMVFHGQVAVIDEDASNISFLQIESEFLNNPLDIQDYKKKSTDRVKNPEKYLPKSAHDDFDDFKELESELESLFTKNRKKMDLAKQEYDKTMVDAKKKVVKMHQEIVDHQDLDYIKKMHVLNQPKATGMDMPMFKGDMPTPKGMEQWRGMQLDDFSQHMHESTAKMYEMMGKMNQSVKSLDVNDPTSYDQYKQLMEQYQENMQVLLKSMQKVPG
;
A
#
# COMPACT_ATOMS: atom_id res chain seq x y z
N MET A 1 23.63 1.16 -18.21
CA MET A 1 22.99 -0.03 -18.82
C MET A 1 22.10 0.36 -20.00
N LYS A 2 22.26 -0.28 -21.19
CA LYS A 2 21.32 -0.17 -22.32
C LYS A 2 20.30 -1.31 -22.30
N ILE A 3 19.07 -1.09 -22.75
CA ILE A 3 18.03 -2.15 -22.83
C ILE A 3 17.57 -2.30 -24.26
N TYR A 4 17.77 -3.48 -24.83
CA TYR A 4 17.32 -3.87 -26.16
C TYR A 4 16.08 -4.75 -26.03
N LYS A 5 14.93 -4.23 -26.46
CA LYS A 5 13.63 -4.92 -26.35
C LYS A 5 12.77 -4.70 -27.59
N GLY A 6 11.79 -5.59 -27.81
CA GLY A 6 10.70 -5.37 -28.78
C GLY A 6 9.65 -4.35 -28.28
N THR A 7 8.74 -3.93 -29.16
CA THR A 7 7.67 -2.96 -28.83
C THR A 7 6.58 -3.55 -27.93
N GLU A 8 6.52 -4.86 -27.84
CA GLU A 8 5.62 -5.66 -26.99
C GLU A 8 6.07 -5.76 -25.53
N HIS A 9 7.32 -5.45 -25.23
CA HIS A 9 7.89 -5.62 -23.89
C HIS A 9 7.89 -4.29 -23.14
N ALA A 10 7.15 -4.18 -22.02
CA ALA A 10 7.41 -3.13 -21.05
C ALA A 10 8.45 -3.64 -20.04
N ALA A 11 9.62 -3.01 -20.02
CA ALA A 11 10.74 -3.46 -19.20
C ALA A 11 10.98 -2.48 -18.03
N LEU A 12 10.96 -3.01 -16.82
CA LEU A 12 11.33 -2.30 -15.59
C LEU A 12 12.52 -3.00 -14.95
N THR A 13 13.42 -2.21 -14.37
CA THR A 13 14.60 -2.73 -13.67
C THR A 13 14.73 -2.08 -12.31
N ARG A 14 15.09 -2.87 -11.30
CA ARG A 14 15.30 -2.38 -9.94
C ARG A 14 16.44 -3.13 -9.28
N CYS A 15 17.35 -2.39 -8.65
CA CYS A 15 18.35 -2.99 -7.78
C CYS A 15 17.77 -3.17 -6.37
N TYR A 16 18.10 -4.30 -5.75
CA TYR A 16 17.80 -4.56 -4.35
C TYR A 16 18.90 -5.42 -3.72
N GLY A 17 19.05 -5.29 -2.41
CA GLY A 17 19.94 -6.10 -1.60
C GLY A 17 19.16 -7.12 -0.78
N PHE A 18 19.77 -8.29 -0.60
CA PHE A 18 19.30 -9.30 0.32
C PHE A 18 20.46 -10.22 0.69
N ASP A 19 20.60 -10.58 1.97
CA ASP A 19 21.64 -11.49 2.47
C ASP A 19 23.07 -11.10 2.01
N ASN A 20 23.42 -9.81 2.18
CA ASN A 20 24.71 -9.22 1.79
C ASN A 20 25.08 -9.38 0.31
N ARG A 21 24.09 -9.56 -0.57
CA ARG A 21 24.25 -9.59 -2.03
C ARG A 21 23.35 -8.56 -2.68
N LEU A 22 23.79 -8.05 -3.82
CA LEU A 22 23.03 -7.11 -4.64
C LEU A 22 22.53 -7.82 -5.90
N TYR A 23 21.30 -7.51 -6.25
CA TYR A 23 20.60 -8.08 -7.38
C TYR A 23 19.95 -6.97 -8.20
N LEU A 24 20.03 -7.09 -9.53
CA LEU A 24 19.20 -6.37 -10.46
C LEU A 24 18.03 -7.29 -10.86
N THR A 25 16.81 -6.90 -10.50
CA THR A 25 15.63 -7.54 -11.05
C THR A 25 15.32 -6.94 -12.42
N VAL A 26 14.93 -7.81 -13.35
CA VAL A 26 14.38 -7.47 -14.65
C VAL A 26 12.94 -7.94 -14.68
N SER A 27 11.99 -7.00 -14.66
CA SER A 27 10.55 -7.26 -14.79
C SER A 27 10.09 -6.90 -16.19
N ILE A 28 9.55 -7.89 -16.91
CA ILE A 28 9.08 -7.74 -18.28
C ILE A 28 7.59 -8.02 -18.33
N MET A 29 6.80 -7.01 -18.67
CA MET A 29 5.37 -7.15 -18.90
C MET A 29 5.09 -7.27 -20.41
N VAL A 30 4.28 -8.25 -20.79
CA VAL A 30 3.89 -8.51 -22.17
C VAL A 30 2.36 -8.54 -22.27
N PRO A 31 1.73 -7.53 -22.88
CA PRO A 31 0.29 -7.51 -23.07
C PRO A 31 -0.09 -8.40 -24.27
N PHE A 32 -1.26 -9.04 -24.19
CA PHE A 32 -1.81 -9.85 -25.26
C PHE A 32 -3.34 -9.72 -25.35
N GLU A 33 -3.87 -9.90 -26.55
CA GLU A 33 -5.31 -9.97 -26.76
C GLU A 33 -5.84 -11.36 -26.38
N ILE A 34 -6.87 -11.42 -25.54
CA ILE A 34 -7.45 -12.67 -25.02
C ILE A 34 -8.01 -13.55 -26.16
N SER A 35 -8.67 -12.94 -27.15
CA SER A 35 -9.40 -13.66 -28.21
C SER A 35 -8.48 -14.35 -29.21
N HIS A 36 -7.44 -13.66 -29.67
CA HIS A 36 -6.56 -14.13 -30.75
C HIS A 36 -5.15 -14.49 -30.28
N ARG A 37 -4.82 -14.24 -29.01
CA ARG A 37 -3.51 -14.51 -28.40
C ARG A 37 -2.38 -13.72 -29.04
N GLN A 38 -2.72 -12.59 -29.66
CA GLN A 38 -1.75 -11.71 -30.31
C GLN A 38 -1.05 -10.85 -29.27
N LEU A 39 0.28 -10.77 -29.33
CA LEU A 39 1.04 -9.84 -28.51
C LEU A 39 0.72 -8.41 -28.93
N LEU A 40 0.48 -7.55 -27.94
CA LEU A 40 0.13 -6.16 -28.13
C LEU A 40 1.34 -5.27 -27.88
N HIS A 41 1.26 -4.01 -28.33
CA HIS A 41 2.29 -3.02 -28.03
C HIS A 41 2.24 -2.65 -26.54
N GLU A 42 3.40 -2.43 -25.91
CA GLU A 42 3.52 -2.02 -24.50
C GLU A 42 2.70 -0.77 -24.13
N LYS A 43 2.37 0.10 -25.09
CA LYS A 43 1.57 1.32 -24.88
C LYS A 43 0.21 0.99 -24.25
N ILE A 44 -0.35 -0.19 -24.53
CA ILE A 44 -1.63 -0.68 -23.96
C ILE A 44 -1.55 -0.84 -22.44
N ILE A 45 -0.39 -1.22 -21.90
CA ILE A 45 -0.19 -1.34 -20.44
C ILE A 45 -0.39 0.03 -19.79
N TRP A 46 0.33 1.04 -20.31
CA TRP A 46 0.38 2.36 -19.71
C TRP A 46 -0.89 3.19 -19.93
N LYS A 47 -1.50 3.08 -21.12
CA LYS A 47 -2.69 3.83 -21.48
C LYS A 47 -3.97 3.19 -20.98
N ASP A 48 -4.14 1.88 -21.20
CA ASP A 48 -5.45 1.25 -20.99
C ASP A 48 -5.50 0.44 -19.69
N CYS A 49 -4.47 -0.35 -19.39
CA CYS A 49 -4.50 -1.26 -18.24
C CYS A 49 -4.36 -0.51 -16.91
N LEU A 50 -3.40 0.42 -16.80
CA LEU A 50 -3.18 1.18 -15.57
C LEU A 50 -4.36 2.10 -15.21
N GLU A 51 -5.08 2.65 -16.20
CA GLU A 51 -6.28 3.46 -15.95
C GLU A 51 -7.41 2.69 -15.24
N GLN A 52 -7.39 1.35 -15.31
CA GLN A 52 -8.37 0.52 -14.61
C GLN A 52 -8.02 0.23 -13.15
N LEU A 53 -6.76 0.39 -12.75
CA LEU A 53 -6.31 0.11 -11.40
C LEU A 53 -6.56 1.33 -10.51
N ARG A 54 -7.77 1.43 -9.94
CA ARG A 54 -8.18 2.59 -9.14
C ARG A 54 -7.55 2.64 -7.74
N ASP A 55 -7.28 1.49 -7.15
CA ASP A 55 -6.82 1.35 -5.76
C ASP A 55 -5.33 0.98 -5.64
N PHE A 56 -4.68 0.74 -6.79
CA PHE A 56 -3.32 0.26 -6.89
C PHE A 56 -2.66 0.94 -8.08
N GLU A 57 -1.46 1.49 -7.89
CA GLU A 57 -0.84 2.31 -8.94
C GLU A 57 -0.08 1.47 -9.98
N HIS A 58 0.19 0.19 -9.69
CA HIS A 58 1.11 -0.63 -10.48
C HIS A 58 0.68 -2.10 -10.60
N LEU A 59 0.91 -2.69 -11.78
CA LEU A 59 0.72 -4.12 -12.06
C LEU A 59 1.74 -5.00 -11.33
N ASP A 60 2.91 -4.43 -11.08
CA ASP A 60 4.04 -5.06 -10.43
C ASP A 60 4.76 -4.02 -9.53
N PRO A 61 4.22 -3.77 -8.33
CA PRO A 61 4.66 -2.65 -7.48
C PRO A 61 6.09 -2.81 -6.96
N TYR A 62 6.64 -4.03 -6.95
CA TYR A 62 7.97 -4.28 -6.40
C TYR A 62 9.01 -4.56 -7.47
N GLY A 63 8.63 -5.13 -8.62
CA GLY A 63 9.61 -5.61 -9.60
C GLY A 63 10.47 -6.71 -8.98
N ILE A 64 9.84 -7.67 -8.32
CA ILE A 64 10.51 -8.75 -7.57
C ILE A 64 9.84 -10.08 -7.93
N ALA A 65 10.66 -11.08 -8.26
CA ALA A 65 10.20 -12.42 -8.54
C ALA A 65 9.41 -13.00 -7.37
N LYS A 66 8.26 -13.59 -7.67
CA LYS A 66 7.33 -14.10 -6.67
C LYS A 66 7.61 -15.55 -6.33
N LYS A 67 7.17 -16.00 -5.15
CA LYS A 67 7.30 -17.40 -4.73
C LYS A 67 6.29 -18.30 -5.44
N ASN A 68 5.04 -17.83 -5.51
CA ASN A 68 3.94 -18.46 -6.21
C ASN A 68 3.54 -17.61 -7.43
N THR A 69 2.78 -18.18 -8.36
CA THR A 69 2.20 -17.39 -9.46
C THR A 69 0.92 -16.71 -9.03
N ASP A 70 0.81 -15.40 -9.26
CA ASP A 70 -0.41 -14.63 -9.02
C ASP A 70 -1.33 -14.59 -10.26
N ILE A 71 -2.60 -14.97 -10.10
CA ILE A 71 -3.63 -14.75 -11.12
C ILE A 71 -4.59 -13.65 -10.66
N LEU A 72 -4.63 -12.54 -11.38
CA LEU A 72 -5.36 -11.33 -10.98
C LEU A 72 -6.36 -10.93 -12.07
N VAL A 73 -7.53 -10.44 -11.66
CA VAL A 73 -8.55 -9.93 -12.59
C VAL A 73 -9.01 -8.55 -12.14
N GLN A 74 -8.96 -7.58 -13.05
CA GLN A 74 -9.53 -6.25 -12.84
C GLN A 74 -10.72 -6.07 -13.77
N GLY A 75 -11.91 -5.91 -13.21
CA GLY A 75 -13.13 -5.74 -14.00
C GLY A 75 -14.39 -5.67 -13.16
N ALA A 76 -15.53 -5.74 -13.83
CA ALA A 76 -16.86 -5.66 -13.23
C ALA A 76 -17.68 -6.93 -13.46
N ALA A 77 -18.67 -7.15 -12.61
CA ALA A 77 -19.74 -8.11 -12.83
C ALA A 77 -20.77 -7.51 -13.78
N TYR A 78 -21.19 -8.29 -14.78
CA TYR A 78 -22.18 -7.90 -15.77
C TYR A 78 -23.38 -8.85 -15.75
N ALA A 79 -24.56 -8.28 -15.90
CA ALA A 79 -25.79 -9.01 -16.16
C ALA A 79 -26.38 -8.56 -17.50
N GLN A 80 -26.91 -9.51 -18.28
CA GLN A 80 -27.54 -9.22 -19.58
C GLN A 80 -28.77 -8.33 -19.40
N GLU A 81 -29.55 -8.63 -18.37
CA GLU A 81 -30.66 -7.81 -17.91
C GLU A 81 -30.40 -7.37 -16.47
N SER A 82 -30.99 -6.25 -16.07
CA SER A 82 -30.84 -5.70 -14.71
C SER A 82 -31.29 -6.73 -13.66
N THR A 83 -30.36 -7.14 -12.79
CA THR A 83 -30.56 -8.21 -11.79
C THR A 83 -30.15 -7.72 -10.40
N GLU A 84 -30.70 -8.35 -9.37
CA GLU A 84 -30.36 -8.07 -7.97
C GLU A 84 -29.07 -8.76 -7.57
N GLN A 85 -28.80 -9.93 -8.17
CA GLN A 85 -27.62 -10.75 -7.91
C GLN A 85 -27.14 -11.46 -9.18
N THR A 86 -25.84 -11.67 -9.27
CA THR A 86 -25.19 -12.54 -10.25
C THR A 86 -23.99 -13.23 -9.63
N THR A 87 -23.40 -14.18 -10.34
CA THR A 87 -22.11 -14.78 -9.97
C THR A 87 -21.06 -14.41 -11.01
N VAL A 88 -19.85 -14.18 -10.55
CA VAL A 88 -18.66 -14.04 -11.40
C VAL A 88 -17.69 -15.17 -11.09
N LYS A 89 -17.04 -15.69 -12.14
CA LYS A 89 -16.15 -16.85 -12.00
C LYS A 89 -14.84 -16.62 -12.73
N LEU A 90 -13.75 -16.97 -12.06
CA LEU A 90 -12.42 -17.17 -12.64
C LEU A 90 -12.13 -18.67 -12.62
N HIS A 91 -11.73 -19.19 -13.77
CA HIS A 91 -11.05 -20.47 -13.87
C HIS A 91 -9.70 -20.25 -14.56
N PHE A 92 -8.62 -20.74 -13.96
CA PHE A 92 -7.28 -20.67 -14.51
C PHE A 92 -6.51 -21.91 -14.05
N GLU A 93 -6.26 -22.86 -14.96
CA GLU A 93 -5.70 -24.17 -14.61
C GLU A 93 -6.45 -24.83 -13.43
N SER A 94 -5.79 -24.98 -12.26
CA SER A 94 -6.38 -25.58 -11.06
C SER A 94 -7.15 -24.59 -10.17
N ILE A 95 -7.11 -23.29 -10.47
CA ILE A 95 -7.87 -22.26 -9.75
C ILE A 95 -9.30 -22.26 -10.26
N GLU A 96 -10.25 -22.38 -9.33
CA GLU A 96 -11.66 -22.16 -9.57
C GLU A 96 -12.24 -21.28 -8.45
N LYS A 97 -12.50 -20.01 -8.78
CA LYS A 97 -13.01 -19.04 -7.81
C LYS A 97 -14.32 -18.43 -8.32
N THR A 98 -15.36 -18.58 -7.51
CA THR A 98 -16.71 -18.03 -7.80
C THR A 98 -17.12 -17.09 -6.68
N LEU A 99 -17.48 -15.85 -7.04
CA LEU A 99 -17.96 -14.84 -6.10
C LEU A 99 -19.42 -14.51 -6.39
N LEU A 100 -20.19 -14.30 -5.32
CA LEU A 100 -21.54 -13.74 -5.40
C LEU A 100 -21.41 -12.22 -5.48
N VAL A 101 -22.13 -11.62 -6.42
CA VAL A 101 -22.20 -10.16 -6.57
C VAL A 101 -23.65 -9.75 -6.45
N SER A 102 -23.95 -9.00 -5.41
CA SER A 102 -25.28 -8.43 -5.14
C SER A 102 -25.24 -6.91 -5.35
N GLY A 103 -26.35 -6.33 -5.79
CA GLY A 103 -26.49 -4.88 -5.79
C GLY A 103 -26.50 -4.31 -4.37
N ASP A 104 -26.63 -2.99 -4.27
CA ASP A 104 -26.52 -2.32 -2.98
C ASP A 104 -27.60 -2.79 -1.99
N ARG A 105 -27.15 -3.10 -0.78
CA ARG A 105 -27.93 -3.62 0.35
C ARG A 105 -27.51 -2.90 1.63
N TYR A 106 -28.46 -2.78 2.56
CA TYR A 106 -28.27 -2.03 3.80
C TYR A 106 -28.86 -2.80 4.98
N TRP A 107 -28.24 -2.68 6.15
CA TRP A 107 -28.87 -3.09 7.39
C TRP A 107 -29.96 -2.08 7.77
N GLN A 108 -31.15 -2.59 8.05
CA GLN A 108 -32.31 -1.82 8.47
C GLN A 108 -32.80 -2.35 9.82
N GLU A 109 -33.32 -1.46 10.66
CA GLU A 109 -34.01 -1.86 11.89
C GLU A 109 -35.27 -2.65 11.55
N SER A 110 -35.48 -3.74 12.26
CA SER A 110 -36.67 -4.57 12.20
C SER A 110 -37.22 -4.79 13.60
N THR A 111 -38.41 -5.37 13.71
CA THR A 111 -39.03 -5.75 14.99
C THR A 111 -38.21 -6.77 15.77
N ILE A 112 -37.30 -7.51 15.12
CA ILE A 112 -36.42 -8.51 15.75
C ILE A 112 -34.97 -8.23 15.31
N GLY A 113 -34.39 -7.14 15.80
CA GLY A 113 -33.00 -6.76 15.51
C GLY A 113 -32.84 -6.11 14.13
N SER A 114 -31.74 -6.39 13.44
CA SER A 114 -31.46 -5.81 12.11
C SER A 114 -31.68 -6.84 11.01
N GLN A 115 -32.29 -6.41 9.91
CA GLN A 115 -32.46 -7.22 8.69
C GLN A 115 -31.77 -6.56 7.50
N ALA A 116 -31.30 -7.37 6.55
CA ALA A 116 -30.79 -6.84 5.29
C ALA A 116 -31.95 -6.36 4.41
N SER A 117 -31.78 -5.23 3.73
CA SER A 117 -32.69 -4.80 2.67
C SER A 117 -32.61 -5.74 1.47
N GLU A 118 -33.65 -5.71 0.63
CA GLU A 118 -33.56 -6.27 -0.73
C GLU A 118 -32.40 -5.62 -1.50
N ALA A 119 -31.76 -6.41 -2.37
CA ALA A 119 -30.67 -5.91 -3.20
C ALA A 119 -31.22 -5.04 -4.34
N GLN A 120 -30.61 -3.88 -4.54
CA GLN A 120 -30.93 -3.05 -5.69
C GLN A 120 -30.54 -3.75 -7.00
N LYS A 121 -31.33 -3.57 -8.06
CA LYS A 121 -30.98 -4.11 -9.36
C LYS A 121 -29.81 -3.34 -9.98
N PHE A 122 -28.87 -4.07 -10.59
CA PHE A 122 -27.73 -3.53 -11.31
C PHE A 122 -27.54 -4.28 -12.62
N GLN A 123 -26.90 -3.60 -13.58
CA GLN A 123 -26.43 -4.23 -14.82
C GLN A 123 -24.90 -4.40 -14.82
N ARG A 124 -24.19 -3.50 -14.11
CA ARG A 124 -22.75 -3.50 -13.96
C ARG A 124 -22.37 -3.13 -12.53
N LEU A 125 -21.48 -3.90 -11.90
CA LEU A 125 -20.94 -3.61 -10.57
C LEU A 125 -19.45 -3.98 -10.50
N GLU A 126 -18.60 -3.02 -10.14
CA GLU A 126 -17.14 -3.22 -10.06
C GLU A 126 -16.75 -4.30 -9.04
N VAL A 127 -15.90 -5.24 -9.44
CA VAL A 127 -15.43 -6.33 -8.57
C VAL A 127 -14.08 -5.95 -7.96
N ASN A 128 -14.12 -5.29 -6.80
CA ASN A 128 -12.92 -4.80 -6.09
C ASN A 128 -13.12 -4.85 -4.56
N TYR A 129 -12.05 -4.58 -3.81
CA TYR A 129 -12.10 -4.63 -2.35
C TYR A 129 -12.98 -3.56 -1.69
N ARG A 130 -13.27 -2.43 -2.35
CA ARG A 130 -14.22 -1.41 -1.82
C ARG A 130 -15.64 -1.95 -1.71
N ASN A 131 -15.99 -2.86 -2.61
CA ASN A 131 -17.28 -3.52 -2.66
C ASN A 131 -17.32 -4.85 -1.89
N ALA A 132 -16.20 -5.24 -1.27
CA ALA A 132 -16.08 -6.43 -0.43
C ALA A 132 -16.23 -6.10 1.06
N PHE A 133 -16.31 -7.14 1.90
CA PHE A 133 -16.38 -6.97 3.35
C PHE A 133 -15.13 -6.26 3.88
N GLY A 134 -15.33 -5.26 4.76
CA GLY A 134 -14.24 -4.52 5.39
C GLY A 134 -14.67 -3.17 5.98
N GLY A 135 -13.68 -2.30 6.18
CA GLY A 135 -13.85 -0.95 6.71
C GLY A 135 -12.56 -0.44 7.34
N GLU A 136 -12.45 0.87 7.60
CA GLU A 136 -11.22 1.56 7.99
C GLU A 136 -10.39 0.87 9.10
N LYS A 137 -11.06 0.25 10.08
CA LYS A 137 -10.41 -0.45 11.22
C LYS A 137 -10.27 -1.97 11.03
N PHE A 138 -10.59 -2.49 9.85
CA PHE A 138 -10.54 -3.91 9.53
C PHE A 138 -9.27 -4.22 8.74
N SER A 139 -8.30 -4.83 9.43
CA SER A 139 -6.93 -5.00 8.93
C SER A 139 -6.80 -5.87 7.68
N LEU A 140 -7.77 -6.75 7.40
CA LEU A 140 -7.79 -7.59 6.19
C LEU A 140 -8.21 -6.79 4.94
N ASN A 141 -9.04 -5.76 5.11
CA ASN A 141 -9.52 -4.91 4.02
C ASN A 141 -9.99 -3.54 4.56
N PRO A 142 -9.08 -2.57 4.69
CA PRO A 142 -9.41 -1.23 5.18
C PRO A 142 -10.27 -0.41 4.21
N LEU A 143 -10.32 -0.79 2.93
CA LEU A 143 -11.07 -0.07 1.89
C LEU A 143 -12.54 -0.52 1.78
N GLY A 144 -12.88 -1.67 2.35
CA GLY A 144 -14.19 -2.30 2.20
C GLY A 144 -15.33 -1.64 2.99
N LYS A 145 -16.46 -2.34 3.02
CA LYS A 145 -17.68 -1.96 3.75
C LYS A 145 -18.32 -3.16 4.43
N GLY A 146 -19.25 -2.95 5.37
CA GLY A 146 -19.94 -4.04 6.08
C GLY A 146 -19.63 -4.16 7.57
N VAL A 147 -18.43 -3.76 8.01
CA VAL A 147 -18.01 -3.89 9.42
C VAL A 147 -18.76 -2.92 10.34
N ALA A 148 -18.98 -1.70 9.87
CA ALA A 148 -19.64 -0.66 10.65
C ALA A 148 -20.38 0.32 9.71
N PRO A 149 -21.32 1.12 10.23
CA PRO A 149 -21.96 2.18 9.47
C PRO A 149 -20.94 3.17 8.88
N GLN A 150 -21.15 3.58 7.64
CA GLN A 150 -20.43 4.68 7.00
C GLN A 150 -21.40 5.86 6.89
N LYS A 151 -21.10 6.93 7.63
CA LYS A 151 -22.05 8.04 7.86
C LYS A 151 -23.34 7.50 8.51
N GLU A 152 -24.48 7.63 7.84
CA GLU A 152 -25.81 7.22 8.33
C GLU A 152 -26.26 5.85 7.76
N LEU A 153 -25.49 5.26 6.84
CA LEU A 153 -25.86 4.02 6.16
C LEU A 153 -24.92 2.88 6.57
N TRP A 154 -25.50 1.76 6.98
CA TRP A 154 -24.77 0.53 7.23
C TRP A 154 -24.89 -0.40 6.03
N HIS A 155 -23.98 -0.25 5.07
CA HIS A 155 -23.92 -1.07 3.88
C HIS A 155 -23.58 -2.53 4.21
N LEU A 156 -24.17 -3.47 3.46
CA LEU A 156 -23.60 -4.82 3.31
C LEU A 156 -22.56 -4.83 2.17
N PRO A 157 -21.59 -5.75 2.18
CA PRO A 157 -20.71 -5.97 1.03
C PRO A 157 -21.53 -6.38 -0.20
N ASN A 158 -21.10 -5.95 -1.39
CA ASN A 158 -21.68 -6.44 -2.64
C ASN A 158 -21.06 -7.78 -3.04
N ILE A 159 -19.78 -7.98 -2.72
CA ILE A 159 -18.99 -9.12 -3.16
C ILE A 159 -18.70 -10.01 -1.96
N GLU A 160 -19.13 -11.26 -2.06
CA GLU A 160 -19.02 -12.25 -1.00
C GLU A 160 -18.60 -13.60 -1.60
N TYR A 161 -17.92 -14.44 -0.81
CA TYR A 161 -17.79 -15.85 -1.17
C TYR A 161 -19.15 -16.54 -1.01
N LEU A 162 -19.46 -17.52 -1.87
CA LEU A 162 -20.75 -18.23 -1.81
C LEU A 162 -20.99 -18.92 -0.45
N HIS A 163 -19.92 -19.36 0.21
CA HIS A 163 -19.94 -20.09 1.47
C HIS A 163 -19.67 -19.23 2.71
N ASP A 164 -19.31 -17.95 2.55
CA ASP A 164 -18.95 -17.04 3.64
C ASP A 164 -19.63 -15.67 3.41
N ARG A 165 -20.93 -15.63 3.71
CA ARG A 165 -21.81 -14.47 3.52
C ARG A 165 -22.15 -13.82 4.85
N GLN A 166 -22.26 -12.50 4.88
CA GLN A 166 -22.66 -11.73 6.04
C GLN A 166 -24.19 -11.79 6.19
N LEU A 167 -24.66 -12.57 7.17
CA LEU A 167 -26.09 -12.78 7.44
C LEU A 167 -26.61 -11.96 8.63
N GLN A 168 -25.70 -11.43 9.45
CA GLN A 168 -26.03 -10.55 10.57
C GLN A 168 -24.97 -9.45 10.73
N PRO A 169 -25.30 -8.27 11.31
CA PRO A 169 -24.38 -7.14 11.35
C PRO A 169 -23.08 -7.40 12.13
N SER A 170 -23.13 -8.24 13.16
CA SER A 170 -21.97 -8.59 14.00
C SER A 170 -21.07 -9.68 13.39
N GLN A 171 -21.50 -10.33 12.31
CA GLN A 171 -20.72 -11.39 11.67
C GLN A 171 -19.60 -10.78 10.84
N SER A 172 -18.37 -11.19 11.12
CA SER A 172 -17.23 -10.95 10.25
C SER A 172 -17.15 -12.05 9.20
N VAL A 173 -16.88 -11.68 7.96
CA VAL A 173 -16.63 -12.60 6.84
C VAL A 173 -15.33 -12.25 6.13
N SER A 174 -14.86 -13.13 5.27
CA SER A 174 -13.63 -12.92 4.51
C SER A 174 -13.85 -11.90 3.37
N PRO A 175 -12.98 -10.89 3.21
CA PRO A 175 -13.04 -10.00 2.06
C PRO A 175 -12.82 -10.78 0.75
N ALA A 176 -13.74 -10.63 -0.19
CA ALA A 176 -13.73 -11.34 -1.47
C ALA A 176 -13.46 -10.38 -2.64
N SER A 177 -12.44 -10.67 -3.45
CA SER A 177 -12.16 -9.98 -4.71
C SER A 177 -11.27 -10.83 -5.61
N PHE A 178 -11.07 -10.42 -6.87
CA PHE A 178 -10.03 -10.96 -7.75
C PHE A 178 -8.79 -10.06 -7.86
N GLY A 179 -8.88 -8.84 -7.32
CA GLY A 179 -7.81 -7.85 -7.37
C GLY A 179 -6.71 -8.10 -6.33
N PRO A 180 -5.66 -7.26 -6.35
CA PRO A 180 -4.50 -7.44 -5.49
C PRO A 180 -4.77 -7.00 -4.05
N ILE A 181 -4.03 -7.57 -3.11
CA ILE A 181 -4.06 -7.24 -1.68
C ILE A 181 -3.03 -6.14 -1.39
N GLY A 182 -3.45 -5.13 -0.61
CA GLY A 182 -2.60 -4.01 -0.20
C GLY A 182 -1.37 -4.43 0.59
N ALA A 183 -0.27 -3.71 0.37
CA ALA A 183 1.02 -3.94 1.02
C ALA A 183 0.95 -3.85 2.55
N LEU A 184 0.11 -2.93 3.04
CA LEU A 184 -0.10 -2.67 4.46
C LEU A 184 -1.32 -3.40 5.02
N TRP A 185 -1.87 -4.38 4.28
CA TRP A 185 -2.99 -5.18 4.79
C TRP A 185 -2.43 -6.42 5.47
N GLN A 186 -3.12 -6.86 6.52
CA GLN A 186 -2.64 -7.94 7.39
C GLN A 186 -2.23 -9.23 6.64
N PRO A 187 -2.93 -9.69 5.57
CA PRO A 187 -2.54 -10.91 4.84
C PRO A 187 -1.16 -10.84 4.19
N ARG A 188 -0.63 -9.62 3.95
CA ARG A 188 0.72 -9.41 3.40
C ARG A 188 1.68 -8.93 4.47
N LEU A 189 1.25 -8.06 5.39
CA LEU A 189 2.10 -7.56 6.47
C LEU A 189 2.73 -8.67 7.32
N ASP A 190 2.02 -9.78 7.52
CA ASP A 190 2.54 -10.96 8.23
C ASP A 190 3.83 -11.52 7.60
N TYR A 191 4.08 -11.25 6.31
CA TYR A 191 5.26 -11.71 5.57
C TYR A 191 6.34 -10.65 5.38
N ALA A 192 6.12 -9.42 5.83
CA ALA A 192 7.01 -8.28 5.56
C ALA A 192 8.37 -8.40 6.27
N GLY A 193 8.48 -9.24 7.31
CA GLY A 193 9.65 -9.34 8.17
C GLY A 193 9.72 -8.23 9.22
N THR A 194 10.83 -8.14 9.94
CA THR A 194 10.99 -7.27 11.10
C THR A 194 11.80 -6.02 10.78
N TYR A 195 11.16 -4.85 10.87
CA TYR A 195 11.78 -3.53 10.66
C TYR A 195 12.09 -2.84 12.01
N ASN A 196 13.12 -3.31 12.72
CA ASN A 196 13.55 -2.79 14.03
C ASN A 196 14.90 -2.04 13.95
N GLN A 197 15.48 -1.70 15.10
CA GLN A 197 16.79 -1.03 15.18
C GLN A 197 17.93 -1.85 14.55
N GLU A 198 17.90 -3.18 14.70
CA GLU A 198 18.88 -4.08 14.10
C GLU A 198 18.79 -4.04 12.56
N TRP A 199 17.59 -4.05 12.00
CA TRP A 199 17.40 -3.81 10.56
C TRP A 199 17.98 -2.46 10.13
N LEU A 200 17.72 -1.39 10.90
CA LEU A 200 18.23 -0.06 10.57
C LEU A 200 19.77 -0.01 10.59
N GLU A 201 20.41 -0.75 11.49
CA GLU A 201 21.87 -0.77 11.65
C GLU A 201 22.57 -1.71 10.66
N LEU A 202 21.96 -2.84 10.31
CA LEU A 202 22.62 -3.93 9.57
C LEU A 202 22.10 -4.17 8.15
N HIS A 203 20.85 -3.80 7.86
CA HIS A 203 20.16 -4.20 6.63
C HIS A 203 19.63 -3.03 5.81
N TRP A 204 19.35 -1.87 6.42
CA TRP A 204 18.94 -0.68 5.70
C TRP A 204 19.93 -0.34 4.57
N PRO A 205 19.47 0.03 3.36
CA PRO A 205 18.08 0.31 2.94
C PRO A 205 17.30 -0.91 2.38
N TYR A 206 17.77 -2.13 2.63
CA TYR A 206 17.29 -3.35 1.99
C TYR A 206 16.25 -4.13 2.79
N PHE A 207 15.78 -5.26 2.24
CA PHE A 207 14.78 -6.09 2.91
C PHE A 207 15.34 -6.70 4.21
N PRO A 208 14.52 -6.87 5.24
CA PRO A 208 14.95 -7.53 6.46
C PRO A 208 15.29 -8.99 6.20
N ALA A 209 16.25 -9.53 6.96
CA ALA A 209 16.76 -10.89 6.77
C ALA A 209 15.69 -11.98 6.96
N ASP A 210 14.63 -11.68 7.70
CA ASP A 210 13.51 -12.58 8.00
C ASP A 210 12.28 -12.38 7.08
N ILE A 211 12.39 -11.58 6.01
CA ILE A 211 11.30 -11.41 5.04
C ILE A 211 10.89 -12.77 4.45
N ASN A 212 9.58 -13.01 4.36
CA ASN A 212 9.06 -14.14 3.63
C ASN A 212 8.71 -13.70 2.21
N TRP A 213 9.28 -14.33 1.19
CA TRP A 213 9.05 -14.00 -0.23
C TRP A 213 7.58 -14.05 -0.67
N GLN A 214 6.69 -14.70 0.11
CA GLN A 214 5.24 -14.60 -0.09
C GLN A 214 4.70 -13.17 0.06
N TYR A 215 5.44 -12.26 0.70
CA TYR A 215 5.13 -10.83 0.76
C TYR A 215 4.91 -10.20 -0.62
N PHE A 216 5.65 -10.68 -1.64
CA PHE A 216 5.57 -10.16 -3.01
C PHE A 216 4.42 -10.76 -3.83
N ASN A 217 3.79 -11.84 -3.34
CA ASN A 217 2.52 -12.30 -3.89
C ASN A 217 1.42 -11.33 -3.47
N ILE A 218 0.78 -10.71 -4.47
CA ILE A 218 -0.29 -9.73 -4.28
C ILE A 218 -1.67 -10.33 -4.53
N ALA A 219 -1.77 -11.50 -5.20
CA ALA A 219 -3.05 -12.18 -5.33
C ALA A 219 -3.50 -12.80 -4.00
N PRO A 220 -4.81 -12.92 -3.76
CA PRO A 220 -5.34 -13.77 -2.69
C PRO A 220 -4.81 -15.20 -2.77
N VAL A 221 -4.70 -15.89 -1.63
CA VAL A 221 -4.13 -17.25 -1.56
C VAL A 221 -4.88 -18.25 -2.46
N ASP A 222 -6.20 -18.09 -2.60
CA ASP A 222 -7.05 -18.91 -3.47
C ASP A 222 -6.92 -18.59 -4.97
N GLN A 223 -6.04 -17.63 -5.33
CA GLN A 223 -5.70 -17.22 -6.69
C GLN A 223 -4.20 -17.34 -6.97
N GLN A 224 -3.47 -18.10 -6.14
CA GLN A 224 -2.06 -18.38 -6.32
C GLN A 224 -1.83 -19.81 -6.78
N LEU A 225 -1.03 -19.99 -7.84
CA LEU A 225 -0.55 -21.32 -8.24
C LEU A 225 0.82 -21.60 -7.60
N PRO A 226 1.08 -22.82 -7.10
CA PRO A 226 2.35 -23.16 -6.46
C PRO A 226 3.50 -23.43 -7.46
N PHE A 227 3.30 -23.06 -8.74
CA PHE A 227 4.25 -23.25 -9.83
C PHE A 227 4.23 -22.05 -10.77
N MET A 228 5.32 -21.86 -11.53
CA MET A 228 5.42 -20.82 -12.56
C MET A 228 4.70 -21.26 -13.82
N LEU A 229 4.11 -20.28 -14.53
CA LEU A 229 3.44 -20.55 -15.79
C LEU A 229 4.46 -20.85 -16.90
N ILE A 230 4.03 -21.65 -17.85
CA ILE A 230 4.75 -22.01 -19.07
C ILE A 230 4.44 -20.97 -20.16
N GLY A 231 3.26 -20.35 -20.12
CA GLY A 231 2.82 -19.33 -21.09
C GLY A 231 1.83 -19.85 -22.12
N ASN A 232 1.18 -21.00 -21.88
CA ASN A 232 0.15 -21.60 -22.76
C ASN A 232 -1.10 -22.08 -21.99
N GLU A 233 -1.26 -21.64 -20.75
CA GLU A 233 -2.34 -22.03 -19.85
C GLU A 233 -3.71 -21.56 -20.33
N HIS A 234 -4.73 -22.36 -20.01
CA HIS A 234 -6.12 -22.05 -20.36
C HIS A 234 -6.85 -21.38 -19.21
N PHE A 235 -7.72 -20.43 -19.55
CA PHE A 235 -8.55 -19.74 -18.58
C PHE A 235 -9.91 -19.38 -19.15
N TYR A 236 -10.88 -19.17 -18.26
CA TYR A 236 -12.12 -18.49 -18.61
C TYR A 236 -12.63 -17.60 -17.49
N LEU A 237 -13.35 -16.57 -17.88
CA LEU A 237 -14.07 -15.64 -17.01
C LEU A 237 -15.56 -15.73 -17.32
N GLN A 238 -16.39 -15.72 -16.29
CA GLN A 238 -17.84 -15.74 -16.44
C GLN A 238 -18.47 -14.48 -15.86
N ASN A 239 -19.39 -13.88 -16.62
CA ASN A 239 -20.13 -12.66 -16.28
C ASN A 239 -19.25 -11.46 -15.95
N MET A 240 -18.06 -11.37 -16.55
CA MET A 240 -17.11 -10.27 -16.34
C MET A 240 -16.91 -9.37 -17.56
N ASN A 241 -17.75 -9.51 -18.59
CA ASN A 241 -17.75 -8.65 -19.76
C ASN A 241 -19.21 -8.39 -20.20
N ALA A 242 -19.49 -7.17 -20.68
CA ALA A 242 -20.84 -6.75 -21.08
C ALA A 242 -21.39 -7.56 -22.27
N LYS A 243 -20.54 -7.88 -23.24
CA LYS A 243 -20.93 -8.52 -24.50
C LYS A 243 -20.77 -10.04 -24.46
N TYR A 244 -19.76 -10.54 -23.73
CA TYR A 244 -19.42 -11.96 -23.70
C TYR A 244 -19.64 -12.52 -22.27
N PRO A 245 -20.80 -13.17 -22.00
CA PRO A 245 -21.07 -13.78 -20.69
C PRO A 245 -20.03 -14.81 -20.26
N ARG A 246 -19.36 -15.44 -21.22
CA ARG A 246 -18.20 -16.30 -21.01
C ARG A 246 -17.08 -15.82 -21.93
N LEU A 247 -15.99 -15.37 -21.33
CA LEU A 247 -14.77 -15.00 -22.03
C LEU A 247 -13.74 -16.09 -21.79
N GLU A 248 -13.35 -16.79 -22.83
CA GLU A 248 -12.42 -17.92 -22.76
C GLU A 248 -11.16 -17.59 -23.56
N GLY A 249 -10.01 -18.02 -23.05
CA GLY A 249 -8.72 -17.69 -23.63
C GLY A 249 -7.64 -18.69 -23.27
N GLN A 250 -6.48 -18.49 -23.89
CA GLN A 250 -5.26 -19.22 -23.62
C GLN A 250 -4.09 -18.25 -23.70
N LEU A 251 -3.06 -18.45 -22.87
CA LEU A 251 -1.85 -17.64 -22.99
C LEU A 251 -1.15 -17.84 -24.36
N PRO A 252 -0.36 -16.87 -24.86
CA PRO A 252 0.14 -16.84 -26.24
C PRO A 252 1.09 -17.95 -26.70
N GLY A 253 1.46 -18.90 -25.83
CA GLY A 253 2.40 -19.96 -26.13
C GLY A 253 3.83 -19.45 -26.29
N MET A 254 4.24 -18.49 -25.46
CA MET A 254 5.54 -17.84 -25.54
C MET A 254 6.20 -17.70 -24.17
N ARG A 255 7.52 -17.55 -24.17
CA ARG A 255 8.34 -17.16 -23.01
C ARG A 255 9.19 -15.94 -23.34
N VAL A 256 9.53 -15.18 -22.31
CA VAL A 256 10.54 -14.12 -22.42
C VAL A 256 11.92 -14.71 -22.11
N ARG A 257 12.91 -14.37 -22.93
CA ARG A 257 14.33 -14.64 -22.67
C ARG A 257 15.04 -13.32 -22.41
N CYS A 258 15.90 -13.31 -21.40
CA CYS A 258 16.72 -12.15 -21.06
C CYS A 258 18.20 -12.53 -21.10
N PHE A 259 18.98 -11.81 -21.89
CA PHE A 259 20.42 -11.98 -21.97
C PHE A 259 21.12 -10.73 -21.46
N VAL A 260 22.20 -10.94 -20.72
CA VAL A 260 22.93 -9.90 -20.00
C VAL A 260 24.37 -9.92 -20.48
N GLU A 261 24.88 -8.75 -20.89
CA GLU A 261 26.31 -8.54 -21.01
C GLU A 261 26.82 -7.82 -19.75
N SER A 262 27.64 -8.51 -18.96
CA SER A 262 28.36 -7.92 -17.82
C SER A 262 29.83 -7.67 -18.17
N LEU A 263 30.41 -6.66 -17.52
CA LEU A 263 31.80 -6.27 -17.64
C LEU A 263 32.44 -6.31 -16.25
N GLU A 264 33.33 -7.27 -16.03
CA GLU A 264 34.10 -7.40 -14.79
C GLU A 264 35.59 -7.47 -15.12
N ASN A 265 36.41 -6.62 -14.50
CA ASN A 265 37.86 -6.59 -14.74
C ASN A 265 38.30 -6.52 -16.22
N LYS A 266 37.48 -5.91 -17.08
CA LYS A 266 37.62 -5.81 -18.55
C LYS A 266 37.24 -7.07 -19.34
N ASP A 267 36.84 -8.15 -18.67
CA ASP A 267 36.27 -9.33 -19.32
C ASP A 267 34.78 -9.15 -19.53
N LYS A 268 34.32 -9.44 -20.76
CA LYS A 268 32.91 -9.39 -21.14
C LYS A 268 32.29 -10.77 -21.05
N THR A 269 31.24 -10.89 -20.26
CA THR A 269 30.46 -12.12 -20.15
C THR A 269 29.07 -11.90 -20.71
N TYR A 270 28.64 -12.76 -21.62
CA TYR A 270 27.28 -12.79 -22.15
C TYR A 270 26.59 -14.04 -21.63
N ALA A 271 25.55 -13.88 -20.83
CA ALA A 271 24.83 -14.97 -20.20
C ALA A 271 23.31 -14.77 -20.29
N GLU A 272 22.57 -15.88 -20.26
CA GLU A 272 21.12 -15.85 -20.12
C GLU A 272 20.72 -15.80 -18.65
N THR A 273 19.76 -14.96 -18.33
CA THR A 273 19.09 -14.91 -17.03
C THR A 273 17.75 -15.64 -17.14
N PRO A 274 17.49 -16.65 -16.30
CA PRO A 274 16.19 -17.31 -16.25
C PRO A 274 15.07 -16.32 -15.95
N MET A 275 14.04 -16.33 -16.78
CA MET A 275 12.83 -15.52 -16.62
C MET A 275 11.68 -16.42 -16.18
N GLN A 276 11.01 -16.07 -15.09
CA GLN A 276 9.89 -16.81 -14.53
C GLN A 276 8.60 -16.05 -14.83
N LEU A 277 7.62 -16.71 -15.45
CA LEU A 277 6.27 -16.15 -15.60
C LEU A 277 5.48 -16.41 -14.32
N ASP A 278 5.43 -15.41 -13.45
CA ASP A 278 4.89 -15.54 -12.09
C ASP A 278 3.65 -14.68 -11.85
N THR A 279 3.17 -13.96 -12.86
CA THR A 279 1.95 -13.17 -12.74
C THR A 279 1.19 -13.12 -14.06
N CYS A 280 -0.12 -13.31 -13.99
CA CYS A 280 -1.03 -13.04 -15.09
C CYS A 280 -2.15 -12.10 -14.62
N TRP A 281 -2.27 -10.96 -15.29
CA TRP A 281 -3.40 -10.04 -15.14
C TRP A 281 -4.39 -10.24 -16.28
N LEU A 282 -5.69 -10.22 -15.97
CA LEU A 282 -6.77 -10.24 -16.94
C LEU A 282 -7.65 -8.99 -16.80
N PHE A 283 -7.85 -8.29 -17.92
CA PHE A 283 -8.69 -7.11 -18.05
C PHE A 283 -9.86 -7.43 -19.01
N PRO A 284 -10.91 -8.13 -18.53
CA PRO A 284 -12.00 -8.59 -19.39
C PRO A 284 -12.75 -7.45 -20.12
N ASP A 285 -12.82 -6.24 -19.56
CA ASP A 285 -13.41 -5.09 -20.25
C ASP A 285 -12.58 -4.63 -21.47
N LEU A 286 -11.25 -4.82 -21.43
CA LEU A 286 -10.32 -4.52 -22.54
C LEU A 286 -10.07 -5.70 -23.47
N LEU A 287 -10.59 -6.89 -23.14
CA LEU A 287 -10.21 -8.15 -23.80
C LEU A 287 -8.69 -8.36 -23.85
N THR A 288 -7.98 -7.85 -22.84
CA THR A 288 -6.52 -7.85 -22.76
C THR A 288 -6.06 -8.63 -21.53
N GLY A 289 -5.00 -9.42 -21.68
CA GLY A 289 -4.23 -9.96 -20.57
C GLY A 289 -2.82 -9.38 -20.54
N VAL A 290 -2.16 -9.42 -19.38
CA VAL A 290 -0.76 -9.02 -19.23
C VAL A 290 -0.01 -10.12 -18.48
N MET A 291 1.01 -10.67 -19.13
CA MET A 291 1.95 -11.61 -18.53
C MET A 291 3.11 -10.83 -17.91
N VAL A 292 3.53 -11.15 -16.69
CA VAL A 292 4.70 -10.53 -16.05
C VAL A 292 5.77 -11.58 -15.79
N PHE A 293 6.95 -11.33 -16.32
CA PHE A 293 8.11 -12.20 -16.19
C PHE A 293 9.16 -11.53 -15.32
N HIS A 294 9.70 -12.25 -14.34
CA HIS A 294 10.78 -11.78 -13.49
C HIS A 294 12.05 -12.61 -13.68
N GLY A 295 13.19 -11.92 -13.82
CA GLY A 295 14.52 -12.50 -13.78
C GLY A 295 15.43 -11.72 -12.82
N GLN A 296 16.45 -12.37 -12.29
CA GLN A 296 17.37 -11.77 -11.32
C GLN A 296 18.82 -11.96 -11.76
N VAL A 297 19.60 -10.87 -11.70
CA VAL A 297 21.01 -10.84 -12.06
C VAL A 297 21.82 -10.38 -10.87
N ALA A 298 22.87 -11.10 -10.48
CA ALA A 298 23.78 -10.61 -9.45
C ALA A 298 24.58 -9.40 -9.97
N VAL A 299 24.71 -8.37 -9.14
CA VAL A 299 25.43 -7.12 -9.47
C VAL A 299 26.41 -6.75 -8.38
N ILE A 300 27.37 -5.89 -8.72
CA ILE A 300 28.47 -5.52 -7.82
C ILE A 300 28.18 -4.26 -7.00
N ASP A 301 27.20 -3.47 -7.41
CA ASP A 301 26.77 -2.22 -6.77
C ASP A 301 25.29 -1.93 -7.02
N GLU A 302 24.77 -0.91 -6.36
CA GLU A 302 23.36 -0.52 -6.37
C GLU A 302 22.91 0.06 -7.72
N ASP A 303 23.86 0.48 -8.56
CA ASP A 303 23.61 1.06 -9.88
C ASP A 303 23.70 0.03 -11.01
N ALA A 304 24.03 -1.23 -10.67
CA ALA A 304 24.32 -2.29 -11.63
C ALA A 304 25.40 -1.86 -12.66
N SER A 305 26.45 -1.18 -12.20
CA SER A 305 27.44 -0.54 -13.09
C SER A 305 28.21 -1.53 -13.97
N ASN A 306 28.33 -2.79 -13.53
CA ASN A 306 28.90 -3.89 -14.31
C ASN A 306 28.01 -4.34 -15.47
N ILE A 307 26.74 -3.94 -15.54
CA ILE A 307 25.82 -4.35 -16.59
C ILE A 307 25.88 -3.40 -17.79
N SER A 308 26.46 -3.89 -18.89
CA SER A 308 26.59 -3.13 -20.13
C SER A 308 25.24 -3.00 -20.84
N PHE A 309 24.57 -4.12 -21.08
CA PHE A 309 23.24 -4.12 -21.66
C PHE A 309 22.40 -5.36 -21.28
N LEU A 310 21.08 -5.20 -21.44
CA LEU A 310 20.09 -6.26 -21.43
C LEU A 310 19.52 -6.45 -22.84
N GLN A 311 19.32 -7.69 -23.25
CA GLN A 311 18.62 -8.06 -24.48
C GLN A 311 17.41 -8.93 -24.10
N ILE A 312 16.22 -8.44 -24.44
CA ILE A 312 14.94 -9.07 -24.13
C ILE A 312 14.30 -9.54 -25.43
N GLU A 313 13.91 -10.80 -25.47
CA GLU A 313 13.36 -11.43 -26.67
C GLU A 313 12.15 -12.28 -26.30
N SER A 314 11.08 -12.15 -27.10
CA SER A 314 9.94 -13.05 -27.07
C SER A 314 10.26 -14.30 -27.90
N GLU A 315 10.07 -15.49 -27.34
CA GLU A 315 10.29 -16.76 -28.02
C GLU A 315 9.05 -17.65 -27.91
N PHE A 316 8.49 -18.06 -29.04
CA PHE A 316 7.39 -19.01 -29.07
C PHE A 316 7.88 -20.41 -28.69
N LEU A 317 7.13 -21.09 -27.82
CA LEU A 317 7.51 -22.38 -27.23
C LEU A 317 7.69 -23.51 -28.25
N ASN A 318 7.07 -23.38 -29.43
CA ASN A 318 7.13 -24.38 -30.50
C ASN A 318 8.38 -24.30 -31.37
N ASN A 319 9.15 -23.22 -31.30
CA ASN A 319 10.35 -23.01 -32.12
C ASN A 319 11.48 -22.33 -31.33
N PRO A 320 12.01 -23.00 -30.29
CA PRO A 320 13.08 -22.44 -29.47
C PRO A 320 14.39 -22.31 -30.27
N LEU A 321 15.09 -21.19 -30.08
CA LEU A 321 16.39 -20.93 -30.69
C LEU A 321 17.52 -21.21 -29.69
N ASP A 322 18.73 -21.47 -30.20
CA ASP A 322 19.90 -21.64 -29.36
C ASP A 322 20.42 -20.28 -28.86
N ILE A 323 21.05 -20.26 -27.67
CA ILE A 323 21.68 -19.06 -27.11
C ILE A 323 22.70 -18.42 -28.07
N GLN A 324 23.40 -19.22 -28.87
CA GLN A 324 24.36 -18.71 -29.86
C GLN A 324 23.70 -17.90 -30.96
N ASP A 325 22.45 -18.20 -31.32
CA ASP A 325 21.73 -17.45 -32.33
C ASP A 325 21.31 -16.07 -31.80
N TYR A 326 20.93 -15.98 -30.52
CA TYR A 326 20.70 -14.70 -29.85
C TYR A 326 21.98 -13.88 -29.70
N LYS A 327 23.12 -14.53 -29.40
CA LYS A 327 24.43 -13.87 -29.34
C LYS A 327 24.85 -13.30 -30.70
N LYS A 328 24.62 -14.04 -31.79
CA LYS A 328 24.83 -13.54 -33.17
C LYS A 328 23.92 -12.34 -33.46
N LYS A 329 22.64 -12.42 -33.11
CA LYS A 329 21.67 -11.32 -33.26
C LYS A 329 22.10 -10.08 -32.48
N SER A 330 22.61 -10.26 -31.26
CA SER A 330 23.16 -9.20 -30.42
C SER A 330 24.36 -8.51 -31.09
N THR A 331 25.31 -9.32 -31.57
CA THR A 331 26.50 -8.84 -32.27
C THR A 331 26.15 -8.08 -33.55
N ASP A 332 25.18 -8.58 -34.32
CA ASP A 332 24.66 -7.92 -35.52
C ASP A 332 23.95 -6.60 -35.17
N ARG A 333 23.16 -6.57 -34.10
CA ARG A 333 22.48 -5.34 -33.63
C ARG A 333 23.47 -4.25 -33.23
N VAL A 334 24.58 -4.60 -32.59
CA VAL A 334 25.63 -3.63 -32.24
C VAL A 334 26.31 -3.06 -33.49
N LYS A 335 26.46 -3.87 -34.55
CA LYS A 335 27.07 -3.45 -35.82
C LYS A 335 26.11 -2.67 -36.73
N ASN A 336 24.83 -3.06 -36.74
CA ASN A 336 23.80 -2.60 -37.66
C ASN A 336 22.52 -2.22 -36.90
N PRO A 337 22.55 -1.20 -36.02
CA PRO A 337 21.44 -0.86 -35.14
C PRO A 337 20.15 -0.51 -35.90
N GLU A 338 20.26 0.09 -37.09
CA GLU A 338 19.15 0.49 -37.96
C GLU A 338 18.26 -0.68 -38.41
N LYS A 339 18.82 -1.89 -38.53
CA LYS A 339 18.07 -3.11 -38.88
C LYS A 339 17.09 -3.56 -37.79
N TYR A 340 17.34 -3.14 -36.55
CA TYR A 340 16.59 -3.56 -35.36
C TYR A 340 15.76 -2.43 -34.75
N LEU A 341 15.70 -1.28 -35.40
CA LEU A 341 14.76 -0.22 -35.04
C LEU A 341 13.33 -0.72 -35.34
N PRO A 342 12.35 -0.44 -34.46
CA PRO A 342 10.95 -0.72 -34.75
C PRO A 342 10.56 -0.06 -36.09
N LYS A 343 9.82 -0.78 -36.95
CA LYS A 343 9.36 -0.23 -38.24
C LYS A 343 8.48 1.02 -38.08
N SER A 344 7.91 1.26 -36.89
CA SER A 344 7.15 2.47 -36.58
C SER A 344 8.02 3.72 -36.39
N ALA A 345 9.35 3.60 -36.36
CA ALA A 345 10.25 4.75 -36.23
C ALA A 345 10.23 5.73 -37.42
N HIS A 346 9.52 5.41 -38.50
CA HIS A 346 9.25 6.34 -39.61
C HIS A 346 7.85 6.98 -39.56
N ASP A 347 6.89 6.42 -38.82
CA ASP A 347 5.53 7.00 -38.65
C ASP A 347 5.36 7.69 -37.28
N ASP A 348 6.16 7.32 -36.26
CA ASP A 348 6.12 7.92 -34.93
C ASP A 348 6.69 9.36 -34.87
N PHE A 349 7.30 9.89 -35.94
CA PHE A 349 7.91 11.25 -35.90
C PHE A 349 6.89 12.40 -36.02
N ASP A 350 5.73 12.15 -36.64
CA ASP A 350 4.62 13.11 -36.69
C ASP A 350 3.74 13.00 -35.43
N ASP A 351 3.48 11.78 -34.96
CA ASP A 351 2.81 11.53 -33.67
C ASP A 351 3.64 12.07 -32.49
N PHE A 352 4.99 12.00 -32.52
CA PHE A 352 5.83 12.57 -31.45
C PHE A 352 5.71 14.09 -31.37
N LYS A 353 5.59 14.81 -32.50
CA LYS A 353 5.43 16.27 -32.49
C LYS A 353 4.05 16.69 -31.99
N GLU A 354 3.02 15.91 -32.33
CA GLU A 354 1.66 16.14 -31.85
C GLU A 354 1.56 15.79 -30.35
N LEU A 355 2.15 14.67 -29.91
CA LEU A 355 2.29 14.30 -28.49
C LEU A 355 3.19 15.23 -27.71
N GLU A 356 4.26 15.79 -28.28
CA GLU A 356 5.15 16.73 -27.58
C GLU A 356 4.44 18.07 -27.36
N SER A 357 3.65 18.53 -28.35
CA SER A 357 2.74 19.68 -28.19
C SER A 357 1.63 19.42 -27.17
N GLU A 358 1.02 18.22 -27.19
CA GLU A 358 0.01 17.82 -26.20
C GLU A 358 0.60 17.60 -24.80
N LEU A 359 1.79 17.02 -24.69
CA LEU A 359 2.53 16.84 -23.45
C LEU A 359 3.00 18.17 -22.91
N GLU A 360 3.52 19.10 -23.71
CA GLU A 360 3.84 20.46 -23.26
C GLU A 360 2.59 21.20 -22.80
N SER A 361 1.47 21.06 -23.51
CA SER A 361 0.16 21.59 -23.12
C SER A 361 -0.35 20.98 -21.82
N LEU A 362 -0.24 19.66 -21.65
CA LEU A 362 -0.61 18.90 -20.46
C LEU A 362 0.32 19.19 -19.29
N PHE A 363 1.63 19.25 -19.48
CA PHE A 363 2.61 19.65 -18.47
C PHE A 363 2.41 21.11 -18.07
N THR A 364 2.07 22.00 -19.00
CA THR A 364 1.74 23.39 -18.68
C THR A 364 0.41 23.48 -17.91
N LYS A 365 -0.61 22.71 -18.30
CA LYS A 365 -1.89 22.63 -17.57
C LYS A 365 -1.74 21.98 -16.19
N ASN A 366 -0.96 20.91 -16.08
CA ASN A 366 -0.70 20.19 -14.84
C ASN A 366 0.21 21.00 -13.93
N ARG A 367 1.21 21.71 -14.46
CA ARG A 367 2.01 22.68 -13.70
C ARG A 367 1.13 23.80 -13.17
N LYS A 368 0.24 24.37 -13.99
CA LYS A 368 -0.76 25.35 -13.52
C LYS A 368 -1.71 24.77 -12.46
N LYS A 369 -2.19 23.55 -12.64
CA LYS A 369 -3.04 22.85 -11.65
C LYS A 369 -2.30 22.54 -10.36
N MET A 370 -1.04 22.11 -10.43
CA MET A 370 -0.18 21.86 -9.28
C MET A 370 0.18 23.16 -8.57
N ASP A 371 0.46 24.24 -9.31
CA ASP A 371 0.71 25.57 -8.73
C ASP A 371 -0.55 26.12 -8.06
N LEU A 372 -1.72 25.95 -8.67
CA LEU A 372 -3.02 26.30 -8.06
C LEU A 372 -3.35 25.44 -6.84
N ALA A 373 -3.17 24.11 -6.93
CA ALA A 373 -3.40 23.19 -5.81
C ALA A 373 -2.40 23.42 -4.68
N LYS A 374 -1.15 23.79 -5.00
CA LYS A 374 -0.14 24.18 -4.02
C LYS A 374 -0.50 25.51 -3.36
N GLN A 375 -0.95 26.51 -4.12
CA GLN A 375 -1.45 27.77 -3.56
C GLN A 375 -2.69 27.55 -2.67
N GLU A 376 -3.60 26.68 -3.08
CA GLU A 376 -4.81 26.34 -2.31
C GLU A 376 -4.46 25.52 -1.06
N TYR A 377 -3.54 24.57 -1.16
CA TYR A 377 -2.98 23.83 -0.03
C TYR A 377 -2.24 24.77 0.94
N ASP A 378 -1.36 25.63 0.45
CA ASP A 378 -0.61 26.59 1.27
C ASP A 378 -1.58 27.54 2.00
N LYS A 379 -2.63 28.01 1.31
CA LYS A 379 -3.69 28.83 1.92
C LYS A 379 -4.49 28.04 2.97
N THR A 380 -4.89 26.82 2.67
CA THR A 380 -5.64 25.94 3.58
C THR A 380 -4.82 25.57 4.81
N MET A 381 -3.52 25.34 4.62
CA MET A 381 -2.57 25.05 5.69
C MET A 381 -2.33 26.28 6.57
N VAL A 382 -2.23 27.47 5.99
CA VAL A 382 -2.16 28.73 6.75
C VAL A 382 -3.43 28.91 7.58
N ASP A 383 -4.61 28.72 6.99
CA ASP A 383 -5.88 28.85 7.71
C ASP A 383 -6.05 27.78 8.81
N ALA A 384 -5.61 26.55 8.57
CA ALA A 384 -5.59 25.47 9.56
C ALA A 384 -4.64 25.77 10.73
N LYS A 385 -3.42 26.25 10.44
CA LYS A 385 -2.43 26.66 11.45
C LYS A 385 -2.99 27.75 12.37
N LYS A 386 -3.66 28.77 11.79
CA LYS A 386 -4.35 29.83 12.56
C LYS A 386 -5.45 29.26 13.46
N LYS A 387 -6.26 28.34 12.92
CA LYS A 387 -7.36 27.71 13.66
C LYS A 387 -6.86 26.91 14.87
N VAL A 388 -5.74 26.21 14.75
CA VAL A 388 -5.13 25.44 15.86
C VAL A 388 -4.71 26.36 17.01
N VAL A 389 -3.97 27.44 16.72
CA VAL A 389 -3.52 28.40 17.74
C VAL A 389 -4.73 29.06 18.41
N LYS A 390 -5.72 29.50 17.62
CA LYS A 390 -6.94 30.13 18.13
C LYS A 390 -7.76 29.19 19.02
N MET A 391 -7.97 27.94 18.60
CA MET A 391 -8.72 26.96 19.37
C MET A 391 -8.04 26.67 20.72
N HIS A 392 -6.70 26.63 20.76
CA HIS A 392 -5.99 26.45 22.03
C HIS A 392 -6.10 27.69 22.92
N GLN A 393 -6.05 28.90 22.36
CA GLN A 393 -6.31 30.14 23.11
C GLN A 393 -7.72 30.14 23.73
N GLU A 394 -8.74 29.73 22.97
CA GLU A 394 -10.12 29.59 23.46
C GLU A 394 -10.23 28.55 24.59
N ILE A 395 -9.55 27.40 24.48
CA ILE A 395 -9.48 26.40 25.57
C ILE A 395 -8.83 26.98 26.82
N VAL A 396 -7.73 27.74 26.66
CA VAL A 396 -7.02 28.39 27.76
C VAL A 396 -7.87 29.49 28.41
N ASP A 397 -8.68 30.22 27.65
CA ASP A 397 -9.61 31.23 28.16
C ASP A 397 -10.75 30.61 28.98
N HIS A 398 -11.14 29.38 28.67
CA HIS A 398 -12.15 28.63 29.42
C HIS A 398 -11.59 27.81 30.59
N GLN A 399 -10.26 27.73 30.76
CA GLN A 399 -9.64 27.10 31.92
C GLN A 399 -9.54 28.09 33.10
N ASP A 400 -10.39 27.93 34.11
CA ASP A 400 -10.26 28.66 35.38
C ASP A 400 -9.15 28.06 36.26
N LEU A 401 -7.91 28.29 35.87
CA LEU A 401 -6.73 27.88 36.62
C LEU A 401 -6.64 28.55 38.00
N ASP A 402 -7.27 29.71 38.20
CA ASP A 402 -7.27 30.39 39.49
C ASP A 402 -8.19 29.69 40.50
N TYR A 403 -9.34 29.18 40.06
CA TYR A 403 -10.18 28.29 40.87
C TYR A 403 -9.46 26.99 41.23
N ILE A 404 -8.79 26.35 40.25
CA ILE A 404 -8.04 25.10 40.48
C ILE A 404 -6.86 25.32 41.42
N LYS A 405 -6.09 26.41 41.27
CA LYS A 405 -5.01 26.79 42.19
C LYS A 405 -5.54 27.06 43.60
N LYS A 406 -6.67 27.77 43.74
CA LYS A 406 -7.32 27.99 45.05
C LYS A 406 -7.73 26.68 45.72
N MET A 407 -8.33 25.76 44.97
CA MET A 407 -8.71 24.43 45.48
C MET A 407 -7.50 23.58 45.87
N HIS A 408 -6.40 23.66 45.10
CA HIS A 408 -5.15 22.96 45.44
C HIS A 408 -4.53 23.51 46.74
N VAL A 409 -4.46 24.83 46.90
CA VAL A 409 -3.96 25.48 48.13
C VAL A 409 -4.84 25.14 49.36
N LEU A 410 -6.16 25.02 49.18
CA LEU A 410 -7.08 24.62 50.24
C LEU A 410 -6.91 23.14 50.66
N ASN A 411 -6.37 22.30 49.78
CA ASN A 411 -6.13 20.86 49.99
C ASN A 411 -4.69 20.53 50.44
N GLN A 412 -4.03 21.44 51.16
CA GLN A 412 -2.71 21.13 51.74
C GLN A 412 -2.80 19.89 52.65
N PRO A 413 -1.87 18.92 52.49
CA PRO A 413 -1.85 17.74 53.34
C PRO A 413 -1.64 18.16 54.80
N LYS A 414 -2.51 17.69 55.70
CA LYS A 414 -2.35 17.86 57.15
C LYS A 414 -1.54 16.69 57.69
N ALA A 415 -0.59 16.95 58.60
CA ALA A 415 0.18 15.89 59.24
C ALA A 415 -0.76 14.92 59.96
N THR A 416 -0.74 13.65 59.54
CA THR A 416 -1.59 12.60 60.10
C THR A 416 -0.81 11.62 60.96
N GLY A 417 0.51 11.53 60.79
CA GLY A 417 1.38 10.58 61.50
C GLY A 417 1.05 9.11 61.22
N MET A 418 0.30 8.83 60.15
CA MET A 418 -0.13 7.48 59.78
C MET A 418 0.83 6.86 58.74
N ASP A 419 1.15 5.58 58.93
CA ASP A 419 1.84 4.80 57.91
C ASP A 419 0.89 4.37 56.80
N MET A 420 1.35 4.30 55.54
CA MET A 420 0.58 3.70 54.46
C MET A 420 0.62 2.16 54.52
N PRO A 421 -0.50 1.46 54.74
CA PRO A 421 -0.53 -0.01 54.84
C PRO A 421 -0.10 -0.71 53.54
N MET A 422 -0.38 -0.09 52.39
CA MET A 422 -0.02 -0.60 51.04
C MET A 422 1.48 -0.53 50.72
N PHE A 423 2.26 0.18 51.54
CA PHE A 423 3.72 0.27 51.42
C PHE A 423 4.48 -0.48 52.53
N LYS A 424 3.75 -1.15 53.44
CA LYS A 424 4.30 -2.09 54.43
C LYS A 424 4.24 -3.51 53.89
N GLY A 425 5.39 -4.00 53.40
CA GLY A 425 5.78 -5.42 53.31
C GLY A 425 4.92 -6.41 52.51
N ASP A 426 3.61 -6.49 52.80
CA ASP A 426 2.78 -7.66 52.53
C ASP A 426 1.62 -7.40 51.55
N MET A 427 1.43 -6.16 51.08
CA MET A 427 0.45 -5.84 50.03
C MET A 427 1.10 -5.60 48.65
N PRO A 428 0.44 -6.02 47.54
CA PRO A 428 0.94 -5.77 46.20
C PRO A 428 1.03 -4.27 45.92
N THR A 429 2.22 -3.80 45.56
CA THR A 429 2.45 -2.40 45.18
C THR A 429 2.09 -2.20 43.69
N PRO A 430 1.35 -1.14 43.31
CA PRO A 430 1.11 -0.83 41.90
C PRO A 430 2.42 -0.68 41.11
N LYS A 431 2.42 -1.18 39.88
CA LYS A 431 3.59 -1.17 38.98
C LYS A 431 4.07 0.29 38.77
N GLY A 432 5.32 0.58 39.12
CA GLY A 432 5.93 1.93 39.06
C GLY A 432 5.95 2.71 40.39
N MET A 433 5.34 2.19 41.46
CA MET A 433 5.37 2.79 42.82
C MET A 433 6.18 1.97 43.82
N GLU A 434 6.94 0.96 43.39
CA GLU A 434 7.69 0.04 44.25
C GLU A 434 8.73 0.75 45.12
N GLN A 435 9.26 1.88 44.63
CA GLN A 435 10.23 2.72 45.32
C GLN A 435 9.64 3.43 46.54
N TRP A 436 8.32 3.58 46.64
CA TRP A 436 7.66 4.25 47.77
C TRP A 436 7.44 3.36 49.00
N ARG A 437 7.95 2.12 48.99
CA ARG A 437 7.82 1.19 50.12
C ARG A 437 8.49 1.74 51.39
N GLY A 438 7.80 1.60 52.52
CA GLY A 438 8.30 1.98 53.84
C GLY A 438 8.31 3.48 54.16
N MET A 439 7.83 4.35 53.27
CA MET A 439 7.69 5.78 53.54
C MET A 439 6.41 6.15 54.30
N GLN A 440 6.47 7.25 55.05
CA GLN A 440 5.32 7.84 55.73
C GLN A 440 4.30 8.40 54.72
N LEU A 441 3.01 8.30 55.05
CA LEU A 441 1.93 8.87 54.22
C LEU A 441 2.08 10.38 54.06
N ASP A 442 2.55 11.05 55.11
CA ASP A 442 2.74 12.50 55.13
C ASP A 442 3.82 12.93 54.11
N ASP A 443 4.95 12.20 54.02
CA ASP A 443 6.04 12.49 53.07
C ASP A 443 5.62 12.25 51.61
N PHE A 444 4.90 11.16 51.34
CA PHE A 444 4.33 10.89 50.02
C PHE A 444 3.31 11.96 49.62
N SER A 445 2.40 12.32 50.53
CA SER A 445 1.37 13.32 50.28
C SER A 445 1.97 14.70 50.03
N GLN A 446 3.02 15.06 50.78
CA GLN A 446 3.76 16.31 50.57
C GLN A 446 4.46 16.31 49.21
N HIS A 447 5.18 15.24 48.84
CA HIS A 447 5.84 15.14 47.55
C HIS A 447 4.88 15.22 46.36
N MET A 448 3.73 14.53 46.46
CA MET A 448 2.68 14.61 45.43
C MET A 448 2.06 16.00 45.38
N HIS A 449 1.85 16.66 46.52
CA HIS A 449 1.33 18.01 46.58
C HIS A 449 2.27 19.04 45.93
N GLU A 450 3.58 18.96 46.22
CA GLU A 450 4.62 19.81 45.64
C GLU A 450 4.78 19.58 44.13
N SER A 451 4.76 18.32 43.70
CA SER A 451 4.88 17.97 42.29
C SER A 451 3.66 18.40 41.48
N THR A 452 2.45 18.28 42.05
CA THR A 452 1.22 18.82 41.45
C THR A 452 1.23 20.35 41.41
N ALA A 453 1.81 21.02 42.41
CA ALA A 453 1.99 22.48 42.38
C ALA A 453 2.91 22.93 41.22
N LYS A 454 4.03 22.21 41.00
CA LYS A 454 4.93 22.45 39.85
C LYS A 454 4.21 22.22 38.51
N MET A 455 3.35 21.22 38.44
CA MET A 455 2.53 20.96 37.26
C MET A 455 1.60 22.14 36.92
N TYR A 456 0.93 22.71 37.93
CA TYR A 456 0.06 23.88 37.75
C TYR A 456 0.84 25.16 37.39
N GLU A 457 2.05 25.34 37.95
CA GLU A 457 2.92 26.45 37.56
C GLU A 457 3.32 26.34 36.08
N MET A 458 3.66 25.14 35.64
CA MET A 458 4.05 24.86 34.26
C MET A 458 2.89 25.06 33.27
N MET A 459 1.70 24.56 33.61
CA MET A 459 0.47 24.84 32.85
C MET A 459 0.18 26.34 32.77
N GLY A 460 0.35 27.07 33.88
CA GLY A 460 0.16 28.52 33.91
C GLY A 460 1.12 29.28 32.98
N LYS A 461 2.40 28.91 32.97
CA LYS A 461 3.41 29.51 32.08
C LYS A 461 3.12 29.21 30.62
N MET A 462 2.79 27.96 30.29
CA MET A 462 2.39 27.56 28.93
C MET A 462 1.17 28.35 28.44
N ASN A 463 0.13 28.45 29.28
CA ASN A 463 -1.09 29.18 28.95
C ASN A 463 -0.84 30.67 28.68
N GLN A 464 0.06 31.30 29.43
CA GLN A 464 0.49 32.68 29.18
C GLN A 464 1.25 32.81 27.85
N SER A 465 2.17 31.89 27.55
CA SER A 465 2.92 31.88 26.29
C SER A 465 2.00 31.68 25.08
N VAL A 466 1.05 30.74 25.13
CA VAL A 466 0.09 30.51 24.05
C VAL A 466 -0.82 31.73 23.84
N LYS A 467 -1.22 32.43 24.91
CA LYS A 467 -2.00 33.68 24.85
C LYS A 467 -1.25 34.85 24.23
N SER A 468 0.08 34.86 24.31
CA SER A 468 0.91 35.93 23.75
C SER A 468 1.16 35.80 22.24
N LEU A 469 0.79 34.66 21.62
CA LEU A 469 0.96 34.44 20.18
C LEU A 469 -0.07 35.23 19.36
N ASP A 470 0.40 35.94 18.34
CA ASP A 470 -0.49 36.57 17.36
C ASP A 470 -0.98 35.54 16.35
N VAL A 471 -2.28 35.22 16.38
CA VAL A 471 -2.92 34.26 15.46
C VAL A 471 -2.76 34.68 13.99
N ASN A 472 -2.52 35.95 13.70
CA ASN A 472 -2.37 36.43 12.32
C ASN A 472 -0.93 36.37 11.80
N ASP A 473 0.07 36.20 12.68
CA ASP A 473 1.47 36.04 12.29
C ASP A 473 1.74 34.60 11.78
N PRO A 474 2.25 34.43 10.54
CA PRO A 474 2.58 33.12 9.97
C PRO A 474 3.56 32.28 10.79
N THR A 475 4.40 32.91 11.61
CA THR A 475 5.43 32.23 12.42
C THR A 475 4.91 31.73 13.77
N SER A 476 3.75 32.21 14.22
CA SER A 476 3.15 31.85 15.52
C SER A 476 2.84 30.36 15.67
N TYR A 477 2.55 29.65 14.59
CA TYR A 477 2.33 28.21 14.66
C TYR A 477 3.61 27.44 14.94
N ASP A 478 4.74 27.85 14.36
CA ASP A 478 6.01 27.18 14.58
C ASP A 478 6.52 27.45 16.00
N GLN A 479 6.29 28.67 16.52
CA GLN A 479 6.49 29.02 17.92
C GLN A 479 5.57 28.21 18.85
N TYR A 480 4.28 28.08 18.51
CA TYR A 480 3.33 27.23 19.23
C TYR A 480 3.80 25.77 19.28
N LYS A 481 4.27 25.22 18.15
CA LYS A 481 4.77 23.85 18.08
C LYS A 481 5.97 23.65 19.01
N GLN A 482 6.94 24.55 18.98
CA GLN A 482 8.10 24.51 19.88
C GLN A 482 7.69 24.60 21.35
N LEU A 483 6.72 25.46 21.69
CA LEU A 483 6.18 25.58 23.04
C LEU A 483 5.52 24.26 23.50
N MET A 484 4.77 23.60 22.62
CA MET A 484 4.10 22.33 22.95
C MET A 484 5.10 21.17 23.12
N GLU A 485 6.12 21.10 22.27
CA GLU A 485 7.21 20.12 22.39
C GLU A 485 7.96 20.30 23.70
N GLN A 486 8.36 21.54 24.02
CA GLN A 486 9.04 21.86 25.27
C GLN A 486 8.16 21.57 26.50
N TYR A 487 6.85 21.85 26.41
CA TYR A 487 5.91 21.52 27.48
C TYR A 487 5.78 20.01 27.68
N GLN A 488 5.69 19.23 26.61
CA GLN A 488 5.64 17.77 26.69
C GLN A 488 6.91 17.18 27.32
N GLU A 489 8.09 17.65 26.92
CA GLU A 489 9.36 17.23 27.51
C GLU A 489 9.42 17.53 29.01
N ASN A 490 9.10 18.76 29.40
CA ASN A 490 9.08 19.16 30.80
C ASN A 490 8.04 18.36 31.61
N MET A 491 6.89 18.03 31.02
CA MET A 491 5.85 17.23 31.67
C MET A 491 6.32 15.80 31.88
N GLN A 492 7.00 15.21 30.89
CA GLN A 492 7.59 13.88 31.03
C GLN A 492 8.68 13.85 32.11
N VAL A 493 9.52 14.88 32.19
CA VAL A 493 10.53 15.01 33.25
C VAL A 493 9.85 15.09 34.63
N LEU A 494 8.80 15.90 34.76
CA LEU A 494 8.05 16.04 36.01
C LEU A 494 7.35 14.73 36.41
N LEU A 495 6.69 14.04 35.48
CA LEU A 495 6.05 12.74 35.71
C LEU A 495 7.06 11.67 36.12
N LYS A 496 8.25 11.67 35.51
CA LYS A 496 9.37 10.80 35.94
C LYS A 496 9.87 11.16 37.33
N SER A 497 9.90 12.43 37.71
CA SER A 497 10.29 12.84 39.07
C SER A 497 9.25 12.45 40.13
N MET A 498 7.95 12.50 39.80
CA MET A 498 6.86 12.07 40.69
C MET A 498 6.93 10.58 41.02
N GLN A 499 7.53 9.79 40.14
CA GLN A 499 7.72 8.38 40.38
C GLN A 499 8.82 8.16 41.42
N LYS A 500 9.84 9.02 41.52
CA LYS A 500 11.00 8.85 42.39
C LYS A 500 10.77 9.33 43.82
N VAL A 501 11.30 8.58 44.79
CA VAL A 501 11.36 8.97 46.21
C VAL A 501 12.21 10.24 46.37
N PRO A 502 11.75 11.27 47.11
CA PRO A 502 12.61 12.38 47.52
C PRO A 502 13.72 11.84 48.42
N GLY A 503 14.97 12.10 48.04
CA GLY A 503 16.17 11.83 48.82
C GLY A 503 16.84 13.12 49.25
#